data_AF-A0A8H7Y8W3-F1
#
_entry.id   AF-A0A8H7Y8W3-F1
#
_cell.length_a   1.000
_cell.length_b   1.000
_cell.length_c   1.000
_cell.angle_alpha   90.00
_cell.angle_beta   90.00
_cell.angle_gamma   90.00
#
_symmetry.space_group_name_H-M   'P 1'
#
loop_
_entity.id
_entity.type
_entity.pdbx_description
1 polymer ?
#
loop_
_entity_poly.entity_id
_entity_poly.type
_entity_poly.pdbx_seq_one_letter_code
_entity_poly.pdbx_strand_id
1 'polypeptide(L)'
;MLSESITRQLEELQLIKCSLLPDEELRFIDDNSGWTEALDAYSLDPDSTHRLESPALFSIRLIGYKTWFEVAFSAAGGRGSAVSVKGEDMSRSQQDWWNSFISNKLEEISDSEFPIYQLVSLHLLPLLHEEHERHCGTDNSPLPASAIGRSPVEPYHVLFTSHHLISPNKRRSLQQWSSSLSLTGFAKVGYPGVIYAQGDRQNIEEFVENVKAMQWLALKVRFVEPLQPRECDRTLLDDDSTEGHPRWKEFQKVGKVVEEMRRIGREEYVVEMGIGSTGTK
;
A
#
# COMPACT_ATOMS: atom_id res chain seq x y z
N MET A 1 -0.14 14.76 -26.72
CA MET A 1 1.21 14.21 -26.55
C MET A 1 1.87 14.73 -25.28
N LEU A 2 2.16 16.04 -25.13
CA LEU A 2 2.72 16.59 -23.88
C LEU A 2 1.77 16.48 -22.67
N SER A 3 0.49 16.78 -22.84
CA SER A 3 -0.52 16.67 -21.76
C SER A 3 -0.69 15.24 -21.25
N GLU A 4 -0.77 14.28 -22.16
CA GLU A 4 -0.92 12.85 -21.84
C GLU A 4 0.32 12.28 -21.15
N SER A 5 1.51 12.81 -21.48
CA SER A 5 2.76 12.50 -20.77
C SER A 5 2.78 13.05 -19.35
N ILE A 6 2.18 14.22 -19.13
CA ILE A 6 2.12 14.86 -17.81
C ILE A 6 1.13 14.14 -16.89
N THR A 7 -0.05 13.76 -17.41
CA THR A 7 -1.03 12.99 -16.63
C THR A 7 -0.44 11.68 -16.14
N ARG A 8 0.29 10.93 -16.99
CA ARG A 8 1.00 9.72 -16.57
C ARG A 8 2.06 9.96 -15.50
N GLN A 9 2.81 11.06 -15.61
CA GLN A 9 3.79 11.44 -14.59
C GLN A 9 3.11 11.80 -13.27
N LEU A 10 1.97 12.51 -13.29
CA LEU A 10 1.18 12.82 -12.09
C LEU A 10 0.60 11.57 -11.45
N GLU A 11 0.05 10.65 -12.25
CA GLU A 11 -0.40 9.33 -11.79
C GLU A 11 0.74 8.59 -11.07
N GLU A 12 1.90 8.51 -11.70
CA GLU A 12 3.06 7.81 -11.15
C GLU A 12 3.60 8.47 -9.87
N LEU A 13 3.71 9.81 -9.85
CA LEU A 13 4.09 10.59 -8.67
C LEU A 13 3.09 10.41 -7.53
N GLN A 14 1.80 10.33 -7.84
CA GLN A 14 0.77 10.10 -6.85
C GLN A 14 0.87 8.71 -6.24
N LEU A 15 1.20 7.70 -7.05
CA LEU A 15 1.49 6.36 -6.54
C LEU A 15 2.68 6.37 -5.59
N ILE A 16 3.77 7.07 -5.94
CA ILE A 16 4.94 7.21 -5.08
C ILE A 16 4.57 7.95 -3.78
N LYS A 17 3.93 9.11 -3.86
CA LYS A 17 3.51 9.89 -2.68
C LYS A 17 2.60 9.08 -1.74
N CYS A 18 1.75 8.22 -2.29
CA CYS A 18 0.87 7.35 -1.50
C CYS A 18 1.56 6.11 -0.92
N SER A 19 2.75 5.73 -1.41
CA SER A 19 3.53 4.61 -0.89
C SER A 19 4.59 5.00 0.14
N LEU A 20 4.92 6.29 0.27
CA LEU A 20 5.93 6.75 1.22
C LEU A 20 5.56 6.45 2.67
N LEU A 21 6.55 5.99 3.44
CA LEU A 21 6.49 5.86 4.89
C LEU A 21 6.69 7.21 5.59
N PRO A 22 6.34 7.35 6.89
CA PRO A 22 6.44 8.63 7.62
C PRO A 22 7.87 9.20 7.69
N ASP A 23 8.87 8.35 7.57
CA ASP A 23 10.30 8.68 7.55
C ASP A 23 10.84 8.86 6.12
N GLU A 24 10.02 8.69 5.09
CA GLU A 24 10.38 8.90 3.70
C GLU A 24 9.79 10.20 3.17
N GLU A 25 10.54 10.88 2.33
CA GLU A 25 10.12 12.18 1.81
C GLU A 25 10.40 12.29 0.32
N LEU A 26 9.40 12.76 -0.43
CA LEU A 26 9.52 13.20 -1.81
C LEU A 26 9.53 14.72 -1.86
N ARG A 27 10.53 15.29 -2.53
CA ARG A 27 10.66 16.74 -2.75
C ARG A 27 10.93 17.03 -4.21
N PHE A 28 10.13 17.89 -4.82
CA PHE A 28 10.42 18.38 -6.17
C PHE A 28 11.69 19.23 -6.16
N ILE A 29 12.53 19.00 -7.17
CA ILE A 29 13.72 19.80 -7.43
C ILE A 29 13.27 20.79 -8.51
N ASP A 30 13.51 22.08 -8.26
CA ASP A 30 13.07 23.21 -9.09
C ASP A 30 11.60 23.63 -8.85
N ASP A 31 11.40 24.30 -7.69
CA ASP A 31 10.13 24.83 -7.13
C ASP A 31 9.35 25.80 -8.06
N ASN A 32 9.91 26.16 -9.23
CA ASN A 32 9.26 27.01 -10.25
C ASN A 32 8.35 26.24 -11.22
N SER A 33 8.31 24.91 -11.12
CA SER A 33 7.68 24.04 -12.11
C SER A 33 6.20 23.75 -11.85
N GLY A 34 5.64 24.14 -10.69
CA GLY A 34 4.22 23.95 -10.35
C GLY A 34 3.81 22.49 -10.06
N TRP A 35 4.77 21.55 -10.01
CA TRP A 35 4.50 20.13 -9.81
C TRP A 35 3.88 19.81 -8.44
N THR A 36 4.27 20.53 -7.37
CA THR A 36 3.67 20.36 -6.05
C THR A 36 2.17 20.67 -6.08
N GLU A 37 1.80 21.84 -6.62
CA GLU A 37 0.40 22.26 -6.76
C GLU A 37 -0.39 21.34 -7.69
N ALA A 38 0.22 20.91 -8.79
CA ALA A 38 -0.40 19.97 -9.72
C ALA A 38 -0.65 18.60 -9.07
N LEU A 39 0.30 18.08 -8.28
CA LEU A 39 0.14 16.81 -7.59
C LEU A 39 -0.93 16.88 -6.48
N ASP A 40 -1.01 17.99 -5.76
CA ASP A 40 -2.04 18.22 -4.75
C ASP A 40 -3.43 18.37 -5.39
N ALA A 41 -3.54 19.10 -6.49
CA ALA A 41 -4.77 19.22 -7.24
C ALA A 41 -5.21 17.88 -7.86
N TYR A 42 -4.28 17.12 -8.44
CA TYR A 42 -4.53 15.77 -8.96
C TYR A 42 -4.99 14.79 -7.86
N SER A 43 -4.47 14.95 -6.63
CA SER A 43 -4.90 14.14 -5.48
C SER A 43 -6.37 14.38 -5.09
N LEU A 44 -6.88 15.59 -5.33
CA LEU A 44 -8.25 16.00 -5.01
C LEU A 44 -9.20 15.71 -6.16
N ASP A 45 -8.75 15.95 -7.39
CA ASP A 45 -9.53 15.78 -8.62
C ASP A 45 -8.62 15.24 -9.75
N PRO A 46 -8.67 13.92 -10.02
CA PRO A 46 -7.90 13.30 -11.10
C PRO A 46 -8.24 13.79 -12.51
N ASP A 47 -9.42 14.39 -12.71
CA ASP A 47 -9.84 14.93 -14.02
C ASP A 47 -9.36 16.37 -14.25
N SER A 48 -8.67 16.97 -13.28
CA SER A 48 -8.17 18.33 -13.37
C SER A 48 -7.06 18.45 -14.43
N THR A 49 -7.09 19.56 -15.18
CA THR A 49 -6.15 19.78 -16.29
C THR A 49 -4.94 20.58 -15.83
N HIS A 50 -3.75 20.03 -16.02
CA HIS A 50 -2.49 20.66 -15.64
C HIS A 50 -1.65 21.02 -16.86
N ARG A 51 -1.07 22.23 -16.86
CA ARG A 51 -0.09 22.66 -17.85
C ARG A 51 1.25 22.83 -17.15
N LEU A 52 2.10 21.82 -17.30
CA LEU A 52 3.47 21.83 -16.80
C LEU A 52 4.40 21.95 -18.00
N GLU A 53 5.37 22.85 -17.92
CA GLU A 53 6.25 23.19 -19.05
C GLU A 53 7.46 22.24 -19.14
N SER A 54 7.72 21.47 -18.08
CA SER A 54 8.86 20.58 -17.93
C SER A 54 8.46 19.25 -17.26
N PRO A 55 9.15 18.14 -17.58
CA PRO A 55 8.97 16.88 -16.86
C PRO A 55 9.30 17.02 -15.38
N ALA A 56 8.69 16.19 -14.54
CA ALA A 56 8.95 16.24 -13.11
C ALA A 56 10.39 15.82 -12.79
N LEU A 57 11.04 16.64 -11.96
CA LEU A 57 12.32 16.36 -11.35
C LEU A 57 12.12 16.36 -9.83
N PHE A 58 12.50 15.29 -9.16
CA PHE A 58 12.27 15.16 -7.72
C PHE A 58 13.34 14.31 -7.05
N SER A 59 13.46 14.49 -5.74
CA SER A 59 14.31 13.71 -4.87
C SER A 59 13.46 12.85 -3.94
N ILE A 60 13.98 11.68 -3.61
CA ILE A 60 13.40 10.75 -2.64
C ILE A 60 14.48 10.43 -1.62
N ARG A 61 14.16 10.63 -0.35
CA ARG A 61 15.12 10.49 0.74
C ARG A 61 14.47 9.92 1.99
N LEU A 62 15.30 9.29 2.81
CA LEU A 62 14.95 8.90 4.18
C LEU A 62 15.37 10.02 5.14
N ILE A 63 14.47 10.45 6.02
CA ILE A 63 14.72 11.51 7.01
C ILE A 63 15.84 11.07 7.95
N GLY A 64 16.91 11.85 8.00
CA GLY A 64 18.08 11.54 8.84
C GLY A 64 19.12 10.63 8.19
N TYR A 65 18.91 10.19 6.95
CA TYR A 65 19.91 9.44 6.18
C TYR A 65 20.61 10.31 5.15
N LYS A 66 21.90 10.05 4.93
CA LYS A 66 22.76 10.87 4.06
C LYS A 66 22.75 10.47 2.60
N THR A 67 21.98 9.44 2.23
CA THR A 67 21.86 8.94 0.85
C THR A 67 20.43 9.18 0.36
N TRP A 68 20.29 9.72 -0.85
CA TRP A 68 19.02 9.98 -1.50
C TRP A 68 19.09 9.69 -3.00
N PHE A 69 17.93 9.58 -3.63
CA PHE A 69 17.81 9.41 -5.08
C PHE A 69 17.21 10.65 -5.70
N GLU A 70 17.70 11.00 -6.89
CA GLU A 70 17.13 12.03 -7.73
C GLU A 70 16.60 11.39 -9.01
N VAL A 71 15.35 11.68 -9.33
CA VAL A 71 14.61 11.12 -10.44
C VAL A 71 14.20 12.25 -11.38
N ALA A 72 14.57 12.11 -12.65
CA ALA A 72 14.17 13.00 -13.73
C ALA A 72 13.28 12.23 -14.72
N PHE A 73 12.01 12.60 -14.82
CA PHE A 73 11.15 12.05 -15.87
C PHE A 73 11.60 12.53 -17.24
N SER A 74 11.40 11.69 -18.25
CA SER A 74 11.67 12.05 -19.65
C SER A 74 10.43 12.70 -20.27
N ALA A 75 10.64 13.74 -21.09
CA ALA A 75 9.58 14.25 -21.96
C ALA A 75 9.26 13.20 -23.02
N ALA A 76 7.96 13.00 -23.34
CA ALA A 76 7.52 12.01 -24.32
C ALA A 76 8.37 12.05 -25.61
N GLY A 77 9.16 10.98 -25.84
CA GLY A 77 10.06 10.82 -26.98
C GLY A 77 11.56 10.80 -26.66
N GLY A 78 11.98 11.08 -25.42
CA GLY A 78 13.37 10.92 -24.97
C GLY A 78 13.67 9.51 -24.44
N ARG A 79 14.96 9.11 -24.43
CA ARG A 79 15.42 7.92 -23.68
C ARG A 79 14.89 8.02 -22.24
N GLY A 80 14.50 6.88 -21.67
CA GLY A 80 13.68 6.76 -20.46
C GLY A 80 14.12 7.62 -19.27
N SER A 81 13.20 7.76 -18.31
CA SER A 81 13.42 8.51 -17.07
C SER A 81 14.76 8.14 -16.42
N ALA A 82 15.53 9.16 -16.00
CA ALA A 82 16.84 8.97 -15.42
C ALA A 82 16.72 8.95 -13.89
N VAL A 83 17.39 8.00 -13.25
CA VAL A 83 17.48 7.94 -11.78
C VAL A 83 18.94 7.93 -11.39
N SER A 84 19.31 8.78 -10.43
CA SER A 84 20.69 8.88 -9.94
C SER A 84 20.71 8.84 -8.42
N VAL A 85 21.75 8.20 -7.87
CA VAL A 85 22.01 8.19 -6.44
C VAL A 85 22.91 9.36 -6.03
N LYS A 86 22.64 9.95 -4.88
CA LYS A 86 23.42 11.01 -4.25
C LYS A 86 23.65 10.68 -2.78
N GLY A 87 24.77 11.14 -2.23
CA GLY A 87 24.98 11.07 -0.79
C GLY A 87 26.21 11.85 -0.33
N GLU A 88 26.18 12.33 0.92
CA GLU A 88 27.25 13.18 1.48
C GLU A 88 28.55 12.40 1.77
N ASP A 89 28.45 11.11 2.10
CA ASP A 89 29.58 10.23 2.47
C ASP A 89 29.66 8.98 1.57
N MET A 90 29.18 9.06 0.33
CA MET A 90 29.10 7.89 -0.56
C MET A 90 30.46 7.59 -1.22
N SER A 91 30.94 6.35 -1.03
CA SER A 91 32.16 5.88 -1.70
C SER A 91 31.94 5.68 -3.20
N ARG A 92 33.03 5.76 -4.00
CA ARG A 92 32.96 5.53 -5.46
C ARG A 92 32.41 4.14 -5.79
N SER A 93 32.84 3.11 -5.08
CA SER A 93 32.35 1.74 -5.27
C SER A 93 30.86 1.59 -4.95
N GLN A 94 30.37 2.29 -3.92
CA GLN A 94 28.95 2.31 -3.58
C GLN A 94 28.13 3.05 -4.64
N GLN A 95 28.65 4.17 -5.16
CA GLN A 95 28.01 4.91 -6.24
C GLN A 95 27.92 4.08 -7.54
N ASP A 96 29.00 3.41 -7.92
CA ASP A 96 29.06 2.54 -9.11
C ASP A 96 28.11 1.35 -8.97
N TRP A 97 28.01 0.78 -7.77
CA TRP A 97 27.07 -0.29 -7.47
C TRP A 97 25.63 0.17 -7.63
N TRP A 98 25.24 1.29 -7.01
CA TRP A 98 23.89 1.85 -7.14
C TRP A 98 23.54 2.20 -8.58
N ASN A 99 24.44 2.84 -9.32
CA ASN A 99 24.22 3.17 -10.72
C ASN A 99 24.01 1.91 -11.57
N SER A 100 24.81 0.86 -11.33
CA SER A 100 24.66 -0.42 -12.01
C SER A 100 23.34 -1.10 -11.63
N PHE A 101 22.97 -1.07 -10.35
CA PHE A 101 21.72 -1.64 -9.85
C PHE A 101 20.50 -0.94 -10.45
N ILE A 102 20.47 0.39 -10.41
CA ILE A 102 19.42 1.23 -11.00
C ILE A 102 19.29 0.94 -12.49
N SER A 103 20.40 0.94 -13.23
CA SER A 103 20.37 0.70 -14.68
C SER A 103 19.79 -0.67 -15.02
N ASN A 104 20.25 -1.74 -14.34
CA ASN A 104 19.74 -3.09 -14.56
C ASN A 104 18.24 -3.19 -14.21
N LYS A 105 17.82 -2.61 -13.08
CA LYS A 105 16.41 -2.69 -12.66
C LYS A 105 15.50 -1.87 -13.56
N LEU A 106 15.96 -0.71 -14.04
CA LEU A 106 15.18 0.11 -14.97
C LEU A 106 15.00 -0.59 -16.32
N GLU A 107 15.98 -1.37 -16.79
CA GLU A 107 15.84 -2.23 -17.97
C GLU A 107 14.85 -3.38 -17.75
N GLU A 108 14.88 -4.04 -16.58
CA GLU A 108 13.94 -5.13 -16.27
C GLU A 108 12.47 -4.66 -16.21
N ILE A 109 12.24 -3.42 -15.76
CA ILE A 109 10.90 -2.88 -15.53
C ILE A 109 10.47 -1.87 -16.60
N SER A 110 11.22 -1.74 -17.69
CA SER A 110 10.94 -0.74 -18.74
C SER A 110 9.56 -0.89 -19.38
N ASP A 111 9.02 -2.10 -19.38
CA ASP A 111 7.70 -2.45 -19.93
C ASP A 111 6.56 -2.27 -18.91
N SER A 112 6.88 -1.84 -17.68
CA SER A 112 5.89 -1.54 -16.65
C SER A 112 5.10 -0.29 -16.99
N GLU A 113 3.85 -0.24 -16.55
CA GLU A 113 2.99 0.95 -16.69
C GLU A 113 3.55 2.15 -15.89
N PHE A 114 4.18 1.86 -14.74
CA PHE A 114 4.76 2.84 -13.82
C PHE A 114 6.16 2.39 -13.36
N PRO A 115 7.18 2.49 -14.23
CA PRO A 115 8.52 1.95 -13.99
C PRO A 115 9.26 2.65 -12.84
N ILE A 116 9.10 3.96 -12.69
CA ILE A 116 9.73 4.74 -11.61
C ILE A 116 9.07 4.44 -10.27
N TYR A 117 7.74 4.37 -10.22
CA TYR A 117 7.05 3.94 -9.00
C TYR A 117 7.54 2.56 -8.56
N GLN A 118 7.65 1.63 -9.51
CA GLN A 118 8.12 0.27 -9.26
C GLN A 118 9.56 0.26 -8.77
N LEU A 119 10.46 1.00 -9.43
CA LEU A 119 11.86 1.12 -9.04
C LEU A 119 12.00 1.66 -7.63
N VAL A 120 11.35 2.78 -7.35
CA VAL A 120 11.44 3.48 -6.06
C VAL A 120 10.88 2.62 -4.94
N SER A 121 9.64 2.17 -5.09
CA SER A 121 8.90 1.55 -3.98
C SER A 121 9.32 0.09 -3.74
N LEU A 122 9.75 -0.64 -4.77
CA LEU A 122 10.09 -2.07 -4.63
C LEU A 122 11.59 -2.33 -4.53
N HIS A 123 12.44 -1.38 -4.92
CA HIS A 123 13.88 -1.61 -4.97
C HIS A 123 14.65 -0.56 -4.18
N LEU A 124 14.47 0.72 -4.47
CA LEU A 124 15.32 1.77 -3.90
C LEU A 124 15.06 2.05 -2.42
N LEU A 125 13.79 2.26 -2.04
CA LEU A 125 13.41 2.54 -0.65
C LEU A 125 13.69 1.34 0.27
N PRO A 126 13.30 0.09 -0.05
CA PRO A 126 13.63 -1.07 0.78
C PRO A 126 15.14 -1.23 1.00
N LEU A 127 15.95 -1.07 -0.05
CA LEU A 127 17.41 -1.18 0.08
C LEU A 127 18.02 -0.04 0.91
N LEU A 128 17.45 1.18 0.85
CA LEU A 128 17.86 2.27 1.74
C LEU A 128 17.56 1.95 3.21
N HIS A 129 16.39 1.37 3.51
CA HIS A 129 16.04 0.93 4.85
C HIS A 129 17.00 -0.15 5.36
N GLU A 130 17.26 -1.18 4.54
CA GLU A 130 18.24 -2.24 4.90
C GLU A 130 19.64 -1.66 5.17
N GLU A 131 20.06 -0.65 4.41
CA GLU A 131 21.34 0.01 4.63
C GLU A 131 21.31 0.90 5.89
N HIS A 132 20.19 1.59 6.15
CA HIS A 132 19.99 2.40 7.35
C HIS A 132 20.03 1.55 8.62
N GLU A 133 19.32 0.42 8.65
CA GLU A 133 19.33 -0.55 9.76
C GLU A 133 20.73 -1.10 10.01
N ARG A 134 21.49 -1.42 8.94
CA ARG A 134 22.88 -1.88 9.06
C ARG A 134 23.81 -0.83 9.68
N HIS A 135 23.53 0.45 9.50
CA HIS A 135 24.35 1.55 10.04
C HIS A 135 23.89 2.05 11.42
N CYS A 136 22.61 1.90 11.76
CA CYS A 136 22.06 2.23 13.08
C CYS A 136 22.05 1.05 14.06
N GLY A 137 22.36 -0.17 13.61
CA GLY A 137 22.39 -1.41 14.39
C GLY A 137 23.54 -1.54 15.40
N THR A 138 23.55 -0.70 16.43
CA THR A 138 24.05 -1.03 17.78
C THR A 138 23.00 -0.62 18.80
N ASP A 139 21.91 -1.39 18.86
CA ASP A 139 21.20 -1.78 20.09
C ASP A 139 19.83 -2.35 19.71
N ASN A 140 19.73 -3.68 19.68
CA ASN A 140 18.61 -4.39 20.29
C ASN A 140 18.88 -5.89 20.37
N SER A 141 19.06 -6.36 21.61
CA SER A 141 19.07 -7.77 21.98
C SER A 141 17.62 -8.27 22.13
N PRO A 142 17.33 -9.57 21.96
CA PRO A 142 16.00 -10.10 21.74
C PRO A 142 15.22 -10.29 23.05
N LEU A 143 13.90 -10.13 23.01
CA LEU A 143 13.02 -10.49 24.13
C LEU A 143 12.25 -11.79 23.86
N PRO A 144 12.07 -12.64 24.89
CA PRO A 144 11.65 -14.02 24.73
C PRO A 144 10.12 -14.17 24.72
N ALA A 145 9.66 -15.21 24.02
CA ALA A 145 8.31 -15.73 24.12
C ALA A 145 7.98 -16.15 25.56
N SER A 146 6.92 -15.60 26.13
CA SER A 146 6.30 -16.12 27.36
C SER A 146 4.83 -16.38 27.10
N ALA A 147 4.45 -17.62 27.43
CA ALA A 147 3.09 -18.13 27.38
C ALA A 147 2.26 -17.68 28.60
N ILE A 148 0.94 -17.78 28.43
CA ILE A 148 -0.16 -17.92 29.43
C ILE A 148 -0.96 -16.66 29.74
N GLY A 149 -2.27 -16.73 29.42
CA GLY A 149 -3.35 -15.97 30.06
C GLY A 149 -4.57 -15.77 29.18
N ARG A 150 -5.55 -16.69 29.20
CA ARG A 150 -6.89 -16.48 28.59
C ARG A 150 -7.64 -15.40 29.37
N SER A 151 -7.49 -14.14 28.97
CA SER A 151 -8.40 -13.05 29.28
C SER A 151 -9.71 -13.22 28.47
N PRO A 152 -10.85 -12.60 28.89
CA PRO A 152 -12.09 -12.67 28.13
C PRO A 152 -11.85 -12.31 26.67
N VAL A 153 -12.31 -13.21 25.79
CA VAL A 153 -12.09 -13.15 24.34
C VAL A 153 -12.91 -11.99 23.81
N GLU A 154 -12.32 -10.80 23.76
CA GLU A 154 -12.89 -9.67 23.06
C GLU A 154 -12.64 -9.90 21.55
N PRO A 155 -13.69 -10.11 20.74
CA PRO A 155 -13.52 -10.26 19.30
C PRO A 155 -13.03 -8.94 18.72
N TYR A 156 -12.22 -8.99 17.66
CA TYR A 156 -11.72 -7.83 16.94
C TYR A 156 -12.09 -7.93 15.47
N HIS A 157 -12.05 -6.79 14.79
CA HIS A 157 -12.12 -6.74 13.35
C HIS A 157 -11.09 -5.79 12.75
N VAL A 158 -10.81 -6.01 11.47
CA VAL A 158 -9.90 -5.19 10.68
C VAL A 158 -10.45 -5.00 9.28
N LEU A 159 -10.21 -3.81 8.74
CA LEU A 159 -10.43 -3.51 7.33
C LEU A 159 -9.14 -2.99 6.70
N PHE A 160 -8.76 -3.58 5.58
CA PHE A 160 -7.70 -3.10 4.70
C PHE A 160 -8.29 -2.62 3.38
N THR A 161 -7.66 -1.61 2.82
CA THR A 161 -7.84 -1.23 1.42
C THR A 161 -6.50 -1.20 0.72
N SER A 162 -6.39 -1.74 -0.47
CA SER A 162 -5.22 -1.61 -1.34
C SER A 162 -5.66 -1.08 -2.71
N HIS A 163 -4.71 -0.61 -3.52
CA HIS A 163 -5.00 -0.18 -4.89
C HIS A 163 -5.60 -1.32 -5.72
N HIS A 164 -5.08 -2.55 -5.55
CA HIS A 164 -5.74 -3.75 -6.04
C HIS A 164 -5.34 -5.01 -5.25
N LEU A 165 -6.18 -6.04 -5.36
CA LEU A 165 -5.88 -7.41 -4.93
C LEU A 165 -6.03 -8.34 -6.13
N ILE A 166 -5.01 -8.39 -6.99
CA ILE A 166 -4.98 -9.24 -8.20
C ILE A 166 -4.08 -10.46 -8.01
N SER A 167 -2.96 -10.28 -7.29
CA SER A 167 -1.96 -11.32 -7.07
C SER A 167 -2.59 -12.63 -6.57
N PRO A 168 -2.49 -13.72 -7.36
CA PRO A 168 -3.00 -15.03 -6.96
C PRO A 168 -2.33 -15.56 -5.69
N ASN A 169 -1.06 -15.20 -5.47
CA ASN A 169 -0.32 -15.59 -4.27
C ASN A 169 -0.92 -14.93 -3.02
N LYS A 170 -1.17 -13.61 -3.05
CA LYS A 170 -1.82 -12.92 -1.93
C LYS A 170 -3.20 -13.48 -1.64
N ARG A 171 -4.00 -13.75 -2.67
CA ARG A 171 -5.34 -14.34 -2.52
C ARG A 171 -5.29 -15.70 -1.82
N ARG A 172 -4.37 -16.57 -2.25
CA ARG A 172 -4.14 -17.88 -1.63
C ARG A 172 -3.69 -17.75 -0.18
N SER A 173 -2.76 -16.84 0.12
CA SER A 173 -2.31 -16.57 1.48
C SER A 173 -3.44 -16.07 2.39
N LEU A 174 -4.26 -15.12 1.91
CA LEU A 174 -5.42 -14.62 2.64
C LEU A 174 -6.42 -15.75 2.97
N GLN A 175 -6.73 -16.59 1.98
CA GLN A 175 -7.62 -17.73 2.19
C GLN A 175 -7.03 -18.73 3.18
N GLN A 176 -5.74 -19.04 3.07
CA GLN A 176 -5.04 -19.95 3.98
C GLN A 176 -5.06 -19.41 5.43
N TRP A 177 -4.65 -18.15 5.64
CA TRP A 177 -4.62 -17.56 6.97
C TRP A 177 -6.01 -17.40 7.58
N SER A 178 -7.02 -17.05 6.78
CA SER A 178 -8.39 -16.98 7.28
C SER A 178 -8.87 -18.31 7.84
N SER A 179 -8.49 -19.43 7.21
CA SER A 179 -8.82 -20.77 7.70
C SER A 179 -7.96 -21.17 8.90
N SER A 180 -6.65 -20.94 8.87
CA SER A 180 -5.75 -21.36 9.96
C SER A 180 -5.97 -20.57 11.25
N LEU A 181 -6.31 -19.28 11.12
CA LEU A 181 -6.57 -18.37 12.23
C LEU A 181 -8.06 -18.33 12.62
N SER A 182 -8.90 -19.20 12.04
CA SER A 182 -10.34 -19.28 12.31
C SER A 182 -11.08 -17.94 12.18
N LEU A 183 -10.70 -17.14 11.17
CA LEU A 183 -11.26 -15.82 10.92
C LEU A 183 -12.47 -15.91 9.99
N THR A 184 -13.46 -15.07 10.24
CA THR A 184 -14.54 -14.79 9.27
C THR A 184 -14.24 -13.50 8.53
N GLY A 185 -14.66 -13.39 7.27
CA GLY A 185 -14.40 -12.17 6.52
C GLY A 185 -14.52 -12.34 5.02
N PHE A 186 -13.97 -11.37 4.30
CA PHE A 186 -13.94 -11.41 2.85
C PHE A 186 -12.75 -10.65 2.26
N ALA A 187 -12.45 -10.98 1.01
CA ALA A 187 -11.56 -10.20 0.15
C ALA A 187 -12.26 -9.83 -1.15
N LYS A 188 -12.32 -8.54 -1.45
CA LYS A 188 -12.68 -8.04 -2.78
C LYS A 188 -11.42 -7.97 -3.64
N VAL A 189 -11.39 -8.78 -4.68
CA VAL A 189 -10.28 -8.90 -5.62
C VAL A 189 -10.44 -7.88 -6.77
N GLY A 190 -9.35 -7.59 -7.47
CA GLY A 190 -9.31 -6.52 -8.49
C GLY A 190 -9.19 -5.12 -7.88
N TYR A 191 -9.77 -4.10 -8.53
CA TYR A 191 -9.64 -2.67 -8.18
C TYR A 191 -10.93 -2.08 -7.58
N PRO A 192 -10.88 -1.35 -6.43
CA PRO A 192 -9.80 -1.38 -5.44
C PRO A 192 -9.74 -2.76 -4.76
N GLY A 193 -8.64 -3.07 -4.07
CA GLY A 193 -8.57 -4.23 -3.19
C GLY A 193 -9.19 -3.88 -1.83
N VAL A 194 -10.06 -4.73 -1.30
CA VAL A 194 -10.66 -4.54 0.04
C VAL A 194 -10.60 -5.85 0.78
N ILE A 195 -10.14 -5.84 2.02
CA ILE A 195 -10.02 -7.06 2.84
C ILE A 195 -10.62 -6.76 4.20
N TYR A 196 -11.59 -7.56 4.61
CA TYR A 196 -12.19 -7.45 5.92
C TYR A 196 -12.04 -8.79 6.65
N ALA A 197 -11.63 -8.75 7.91
CA ALA A 197 -11.52 -9.93 8.75
C ALA A 197 -12.01 -9.62 10.16
N GLN A 198 -12.62 -10.62 10.81
CA GLN A 198 -13.01 -10.57 12.20
C GLN A 198 -12.79 -11.94 12.87
N GLY A 199 -12.49 -11.92 14.17
CA GLY A 199 -12.20 -13.10 14.96
C GLY A 199 -11.60 -12.73 16.31
N ASP A 200 -10.94 -13.69 16.95
CA ASP A 200 -10.25 -13.45 18.22
C ASP A 200 -9.13 -12.42 18.06
N ARG A 201 -8.92 -11.58 19.07
CA ARG A 201 -7.91 -10.51 19.05
C ARG A 201 -6.53 -10.98 18.59
N GLN A 202 -6.00 -12.05 19.18
CA GLN A 202 -4.67 -12.59 18.85
C GLN A 202 -4.58 -13.01 17.38
N ASN A 203 -5.63 -13.65 16.87
CA ASN A 203 -5.71 -14.11 15.50
C ASN A 203 -5.80 -12.94 14.51
N ILE A 204 -6.49 -11.85 14.90
CA ILE A 204 -6.55 -10.61 14.10
C ILE A 204 -5.20 -9.89 14.11
N GLU A 205 -4.53 -9.79 15.24
CA GLU A 205 -3.19 -9.21 15.35
C GLU A 205 -2.19 -9.96 14.45
N GLU A 206 -2.16 -11.30 14.52
CA GLU A 206 -1.34 -12.13 13.64
C GLU A 206 -1.71 -11.98 12.16
N PHE A 207 -3.00 -11.94 11.84
CA PHE A 207 -3.45 -11.70 10.47
C PHE A 207 -3.01 -10.33 9.94
N VAL A 208 -3.05 -9.31 10.79
CA VAL A 208 -2.58 -7.96 10.44
C VAL A 208 -1.10 -7.95 10.13
N GLU A 209 -0.28 -8.60 10.95
CA GLU A 209 1.16 -8.73 10.71
C GLU A 209 1.44 -9.46 9.39
N ASN A 210 0.80 -10.60 9.16
CA ASN A 210 0.92 -11.39 7.93
C ASN A 210 0.50 -10.59 6.67
N VAL A 211 -0.61 -9.86 6.75
CA VAL A 211 -1.06 -9.01 5.65
C VAL A 211 -0.07 -7.89 5.41
N LYS A 212 0.40 -7.17 6.44
CA LYS A 212 1.40 -6.10 6.30
C LYS A 212 2.74 -6.59 5.77
N ALA A 213 3.13 -7.82 6.08
CA ALA A 213 4.39 -8.41 5.61
C ALA A 213 4.40 -8.75 4.10
N MET A 214 3.23 -8.79 3.44
CA MET A 214 3.17 -8.95 1.99
C MET A 214 3.40 -7.61 1.27
N GLN A 215 3.92 -7.67 0.05
CA GLN A 215 4.14 -6.48 -0.77
C GLN A 215 2.82 -6.00 -1.39
N TRP A 216 2.29 -4.84 -1.00
CA TRP A 216 1.04 -4.28 -1.54
C TRP A 216 1.23 -2.95 -2.24
N LEU A 217 0.38 -2.66 -3.23
CA LEU A 217 0.23 -1.31 -3.79
C LEU A 217 -0.78 -0.54 -2.94
N ALA A 218 -0.33 0.52 -2.26
CA ALA A 218 -1.13 1.43 -1.42
C ALA A 218 -2.02 0.72 -0.36
N LEU A 219 -1.46 -0.21 0.41
CA LEU A 219 -2.19 -0.83 1.52
C LEU A 219 -2.42 0.17 2.66
N LYS A 220 -3.67 0.35 3.05
CA LYS A 220 -4.09 1.12 4.22
C LYS A 220 -4.84 0.21 5.17
N VAL A 221 -4.40 0.17 6.43
CA VAL A 221 -5.20 -0.39 7.53
C VAL A 221 -6.16 0.69 7.98
N ARG A 222 -7.46 0.48 7.82
CA ARG A 222 -8.49 1.48 8.12
C ARG A 222 -8.80 1.54 9.61
N PHE A 223 -8.94 0.38 10.21
CA PHE A 223 -9.14 0.22 11.64
C PHE A 223 -8.71 -1.17 12.07
N VAL A 224 -8.35 -1.30 13.33
CA VAL A 224 -8.21 -2.57 14.06
C VAL A 224 -8.83 -2.32 15.43
N GLU A 225 -10.08 -2.73 15.61
CA GLU A 225 -10.89 -2.32 16.75
C GLU A 225 -11.62 -3.50 17.41
N PRO A 226 -11.91 -3.41 18.72
CA PRO A 226 -12.74 -4.39 19.40
C PRO A 226 -14.17 -4.39 18.84
N LEU A 227 -14.73 -5.58 18.61
CA LEU A 227 -16.15 -5.76 18.36
C LEU A 227 -16.92 -5.52 19.67
N GLN A 228 -17.82 -4.53 19.67
CA GLN A 228 -18.66 -4.31 20.84
C GLN A 228 -19.63 -5.49 21.07
N PRO A 229 -19.80 -5.98 22.32
CA PRO A 229 -20.67 -7.14 22.61
C PRO A 229 -22.16 -6.98 22.30
N ARG A 230 -22.62 -5.79 21.91
CA ARG A 230 -24.04 -5.51 21.63
C ARG A 230 -24.57 -6.13 20.32
N GLU A 231 -23.69 -6.76 19.53
CA GLU A 231 -23.99 -7.15 18.15
C GLU A 231 -23.85 -8.66 17.87
N CYS A 232 -23.54 -9.47 18.88
CA CYS A 232 -23.29 -10.91 18.70
C CYS A 232 -24.56 -11.78 18.59
N ASP A 233 -25.76 -11.24 18.75
CA ASP A 233 -26.95 -12.08 19.07
C ASP A 233 -28.00 -12.23 17.95
N ARG A 234 -27.72 -11.83 16.70
CA ARG A 234 -28.72 -12.03 15.60
C ARG A 234 -28.23 -12.56 14.26
N THR A 235 -26.92 -12.59 13.97
CA THR A 235 -26.46 -12.98 12.61
C THR A 235 -25.79 -14.35 12.53
N LEU A 236 -25.73 -15.11 13.63
CA LEU A 236 -25.15 -16.46 13.66
C LEU A 236 -26.21 -17.59 13.76
N LEU A 237 -27.50 -17.26 13.81
CA LEU A 237 -28.57 -18.25 14.03
C LEU A 237 -29.47 -18.52 12.81
N ASP A 238 -29.34 -17.77 11.71
CA ASP A 238 -30.10 -18.01 10.48
C ASP A 238 -29.16 -18.21 9.28
N ASP A 239 -28.50 -19.38 9.21
CA ASP A 239 -28.24 -20.02 7.92
C ASP A 239 -28.24 -21.54 8.10
N ASP A 240 -29.33 -22.14 7.65
CA ASP A 240 -29.63 -23.57 7.59
C ASP A 240 -28.70 -24.27 6.58
N SER A 241 -27.44 -24.44 6.96
CA SER A 241 -26.57 -25.43 6.30
C SER A 241 -25.53 -25.99 7.27
N THR A 242 -25.57 -27.31 7.39
CA THR A 242 -24.61 -28.17 8.07
C THR A 242 -23.18 -27.92 7.58
N GLU A 243 -22.43 -27.03 8.25
CA GLU A 243 -20.96 -27.02 8.46
C GLU A 243 -20.56 -25.66 9.04
N GLY A 244 -20.47 -25.56 10.37
CA GLY A 244 -20.25 -24.33 11.14
C GLY A 244 -18.84 -23.73 11.07
N HIS A 245 -18.24 -23.65 9.88
CA HIS A 245 -16.95 -22.99 9.70
C HIS A 245 -17.11 -21.50 9.35
N PRO A 246 -16.30 -20.62 9.98
CA PRO A 246 -16.06 -19.26 9.53
C PRO A 246 -15.82 -19.18 8.02
N ARG A 247 -16.78 -18.67 7.24
CA ARG A 247 -16.67 -18.66 5.78
C ARG A 247 -15.95 -17.40 5.28
N TRP A 248 -14.71 -17.55 4.85
CA TRP A 248 -14.00 -16.55 4.05
C TRP A 248 -14.63 -16.45 2.65
N LYS A 249 -15.01 -15.24 2.23
CA LYS A 249 -15.65 -14.99 0.93
C LYS A 249 -14.73 -14.18 0.00
N GLU A 250 -14.79 -14.46 -1.30
CA GLU A 250 -14.16 -13.60 -2.31
C GLU A 250 -15.22 -12.87 -3.13
N PHE A 251 -15.02 -11.57 -3.35
CA PHE A 251 -15.90 -10.74 -4.15
C PHE A 251 -15.17 -10.12 -5.33
N GLN A 252 -15.87 -10.00 -6.46
CA GLN A 252 -15.34 -9.32 -7.65
C GLN A 252 -15.81 -7.85 -7.73
N LYS A 253 -17.02 -7.57 -7.23
CA LYS A 253 -17.69 -6.27 -7.36
C LYS A 253 -17.75 -5.54 -6.02
N VAL A 254 -17.49 -4.23 -6.03
CA VAL A 254 -17.61 -3.36 -4.84
C VAL A 254 -19.03 -3.38 -4.27
N GLY A 255 -20.07 -3.45 -5.10
CA GLY A 255 -21.45 -3.57 -4.62
C GLY A 255 -21.69 -4.76 -3.68
N LYS A 256 -20.96 -5.88 -3.85
CA LYS A 256 -21.05 -7.03 -2.95
C LYS A 256 -20.36 -6.80 -1.60
N VAL A 257 -19.34 -5.95 -1.57
CA VAL A 257 -18.70 -5.49 -0.32
C VAL A 257 -19.70 -4.69 0.50
N VAL A 258 -20.39 -3.74 -0.13
CA VAL A 258 -21.40 -2.90 0.55
C VAL A 258 -22.56 -3.74 1.05
N GLU A 259 -23.07 -4.67 0.24
CA GLU A 259 -24.14 -5.60 0.63
C GLU A 259 -23.74 -6.47 1.83
N GLU A 260 -22.52 -7.02 1.83
CA GLU A 260 -22.02 -7.85 2.93
C GLU A 260 -21.78 -7.03 4.20
N MET A 261 -21.21 -5.82 4.07
CA MET A 261 -21.01 -4.91 5.20
C MET A 261 -22.34 -4.45 5.80
N ARG A 262 -23.36 -4.16 4.98
CA ARG A 262 -24.73 -3.91 5.44
C ARG A 262 -25.32 -5.11 6.16
N ARG A 263 -25.13 -6.32 5.63
CA ARG A 263 -25.63 -7.57 6.23
C ARG A 263 -25.08 -7.78 7.65
N ILE A 264 -23.83 -7.39 7.89
CA ILE A 264 -23.19 -7.48 9.21
C ILE A 264 -23.36 -6.20 10.05
N GLY A 265 -24.16 -5.22 9.60
CA GLY A 265 -24.46 -3.99 10.33
C GLY A 265 -23.33 -2.97 10.37
N ARG A 266 -22.44 -2.97 9.37
CA ARG A 266 -21.18 -2.19 9.31
C ARG A 266 -21.00 -1.44 8.00
N GLU A 267 -22.09 -0.97 7.41
CA GLU A 267 -22.03 -0.28 6.11
C GLU A 267 -21.32 1.08 6.21
N GLU A 268 -21.36 1.73 7.37
CA GLU A 268 -20.73 3.04 7.63
C GLU A 268 -19.23 3.03 7.29
N TYR A 269 -18.52 1.95 7.63
CA TYR A 269 -17.09 1.81 7.39
C TYR A 269 -16.68 1.78 5.92
N VAL A 270 -17.62 1.43 5.02
CA VAL A 270 -17.37 1.43 3.57
C VAL A 270 -17.97 2.66 2.89
N VAL A 271 -19.12 3.14 3.35
CA VAL A 271 -19.79 4.33 2.80
C VAL A 271 -19.02 5.62 3.11
N GLU A 272 -18.55 5.80 4.35
CA GLU A 272 -17.71 6.96 4.73
C GLU A 272 -16.38 6.99 3.98
N MET A 273 -15.93 5.84 3.49
CA MET A 273 -14.69 5.69 2.74
C MET A 273 -14.86 5.81 1.21
N GLY A 274 -16.06 6.17 0.74
CA GLY A 274 -16.38 6.29 -0.68
C GLY A 274 -16.45 4.96 -1.44
N ILE A 275 -16.39 3.84 -0.73
CA ILE A 275 -16.46 2.49 -1.31
C ILE A 275 -17.93 2.16 -1.58
N GLY A 276 -18.36 2.37 -2.82
CA GLY A 276 -19.75 2.14 -3.23
C GLY A 276 -20.55 3.40 -3.55
N SER A 277 -19.92 4.59 -3.50
CA SER A 277 -20.47 5.80 -4.09
C SER A 277 -20.46 5.65 -5.61
N THR A 278 -21.46 4.98 -6.16
CA THR A 278 -21.80 5.13 -7.57
C THR A 278 -22.03 6.61 -7.81
N GLY A 279 -21.22 7.20 -8.68
CA GLY A 279 -21.43 8.55 -9.19
C GLY A 279 -22.90 8.73 -9.54
N THR A 280 -23.58 9.55 -8.75
CA THR A 280 -24.86 10.13 -9.15
C THR A 280 -24.52 11.43 -9.83
N LYS A 281 -24.15 11.33 -11.10
CA LYS A 281 -24.62 12.15 -12.22
C LYS A 281 -23.96 11.72 -13.51
#